data_AF-A0A444UD40-F1
#
_entry.id   AF-A0A444UD40-F1
#
_cell.length_a   1.000
_cell.length_b   1.000
_cell.length_c   1.000
_cell.angle_alpha   90.00
_cell.angle_beta   90.00
_cell.angle_gamma   90.00
#
_symmetry.space_group_name_H-M   'P 1'
#
loop_
_entity.id
_entity.type
_entity.pdbx_description
1 polymer ?
#
loop_
_entity_poly.entity_id
_entity_poly.type
_entity_poly.pdbx_seq_one_letter_code
_entity_poly.pdbx_strand_id
1 'polypeptide(L)'
;MRGAIAALQTTVDSLVKRVVDVETSLTVVDNRVTSLESTCAELSALNKKLCAKVDDLEDRSRWQNLRVMRIPEGKEGSRPDTFMSDFLG
;
A
#
# COMPACT_ATOMS: atom_id res chain seq x y z
N MET A 1 -29.04 56.70 -4.78
CA MET A 1 -28.01 56.33 -3.78
C MET A 1 -28.42 55.17 -2.89
N ARG A 2 -29.55 55.23 -2.15
CA ARG A 2 -30.02 54.14 -1.27
C ARG A 2 -30.24 52.77 -1.95
N GLY A 3 -30.83 52.72 -3.16
CA GLY A 3 -31.06 51.46 -3.87
C GLY A 3 -29.78 50.73 -4.29
N ALA A 4 -28.74 51.48 -4.69
CA ALA A 4 -27.44 50.91 -5.03
C ALA A 4 -26.73 50.33 -3.79
N ILE A 5 -26.86 51.00 -2.64
CA ILE A 5 -26.32 50.52 -1.36
C ILE A 5 -27.02 49.22 -0.94
N ALA A 6 -28.33 49.11 -1.09
CA ALA A 6 -29.09 47.90 -0.77
C ALA A 6 -28.68 46.70 -1.66
N ALA A 7 -28.50 46.94 -2.96
CA ALA A 7 -28.03 45.90 -3.89
C ALA A 7 -26.61 45.42 -3.57
N LEU A 8 -25.73 46.36 -3.17
CA LEU A 8 -24.39 46.05 -2.68
C LEU A 8 -24.44 45.20 -1.41
N GLN A 9 -25.30 45.54 -0.45
CA GLN A 9 -25.48 44.74 0.77
C GLN A 9 -25.90 43.30 0.47
N THR A 10 -26.90 43.11 -0.40
CA THR A 10 -27.32 41.75 -0.80
C THR A 10 -26.20 40.96 -1.48
N THR A 11 -25.38 41.63 -2.30
CA THR A 11 -24.23 41.00 -2.95
C THR A 11 -23.18 40.60 -1.94
N VAL A 12 -22.86 41.48 -0.97
CA VAL A 12 -21.93 41.19 0.12
C VAL A 12 -22.42 40.02 0.96
N ASP A 13 -23.70 40.00 1.36
CA ASP A 13 -24.27 38.91 2.14
C ASP A 13 -24.20 37.57 1.39
N SER A 14 -24.44 37.58 0.07
CA SER A 14 -24.29 36.40 -0.77
C SER A 14 -22.84 35.91 -0.84
N LEU A 15 -21.89 36.84 -0.99
CA LEU A 15 -20.46 36.50 -1.00
C LEU A 15 -20.00 35.94 0.35
N VAL A 16 -20.42 36.55 1.46
CA VAL A 16 -20.12 36.07 2.82
C VAL A 16 -20.59 34.63 3.00
N LYS A 17 -21.83 34.31 2.59
CA LYS A 17 -22.34 32.93 2.67
C LYS A 17 -21.49 31.96 1.85
N ARG A 18 -21.15 32.33 0.61
CA ARG A 18 -20.32 31.49 -0.26
C ARG A 18 -18.92 31.28 0.31
N VAL A 19 -18.33 32.29 0.95
CA VAL A 19 -17.03 32.17 1.61
C VAL A 19 -17.12 31.17 2.77
N VAL A 20 -18.14 31.29 3.63
CA VAL A 20 -18.35 30.36 4.75
C VAL A 20 -18.55 28.91 4.26
N ASP A 21 -19.33 28.72 3.19
CA ASP A 21 -19.55 27.39 2.61
C ASP A 21 -18.25 26.79 2.06
N VAL A 22 -17.41 27.61 1.41
CA VAL A 22 -16.11 27.20 0.89
C VAL A 22 -15.14 26.87 2.03
N GLU A 23 -15.06 27.70 3.06
CA GLU A 23 -14.19 27.46 4.23
C GLU A 23 -14.58 26.16 4.96
N THR A 24 -15.88 25.92 5.12
CA THR A 24 -16.40 24.69 5.72
C THR A 24 -16.04 23.48 4.87
N SER A 25 -16.27 23.56 3.55
CA SER A 25 -15.93 22.49 2.61
C SER A 25 -14.43 22.21 2.58
N LEU A 26 -13.61 23.25 2.63
CA LEU A 26 -12.15 23.15 2.67
C LEU A 26 -11.69 22.42 3.94
N THR A 27 -12.26 22.78 5.09
CA THR A 27 -11.96 22.11 6.38
C THR A 27 -12.31 20.62 6.31
N VAL A 28 -13.45 20.26 5.70
CA VAL A 28 -13.84 18.85 5.53
C VAL A 28 -12.86 18.11 4.61
N VAL A 29 -12.44 18.73 3.50
CA VAL A 29 -11.49 18.14 2.57
C VAL A 29 -10.12 17.96 3.22
N ASP A 30 -9.64 18.96 3.95
CA ASP A 30 -8.34 18.94 4.64
C ASP A 30 -8.27 17.80 5.68
N ASN A 31 -9.32 17.65 6.48
CA ASN A 31 -9.45 16.53 7.42
C ASN A 31 -9.43 15.17 6.72
N ARG A 32 -10.12 15.04 5.58
CA ARG A 32 -10.15 13.80 4.79
C ARG A 32 -8.79 13.50 4.17
N VAL A 33 -8.08 14.50 3.67
CA VAL A 33 -6.72 14.37 3.12
C VAL A 33 -5.77 13.88 4.22
N THR A 34 -5.78 14.55 5.37
CA THR A 34 -4.95 14.17 6.53
C THR A 34 -5.21 12.72 6.97
N SER A 35 -6.49 12.32 7.05
CA SER A 35 -6.86 10.93 7.38
C SER A 35 -6.35 9.93 6.34
N LEU A 36 -6.48 10.26 5.05
CA LEU A 36 -6.02 9.38 3.96
C LEU A 36 -4.50 9.25 3.97
N GLU A 37 -3.77 10.34 4.20
CA GLU A 37 -2.32 10.33 4.31
C GLU A 37 -1.84 9.45 5.46
N SER A 38 -2.50 9.52 6.63
CA SER A 38 -2.22 8.62 7.77
C SER A 38 -2.44 7.16 7.41
N THR A 39 -3.60 6.83 6.83
CA THR A 39 -3.90 5.45 6.42
C THR A 39 -2.91 4.93 5.37
N CYS A 40 -2.53 5.75 4.39
CA CYS A 40 -1.52 5.40 3.40
C CYS A 40 -0.15 5.13 4.05
N ALA A 41 0.26 5.94 5.02
CA ALA A 41 1.51 5.73 5.75
C ALA A 41 1.50 4.41 6.54
N GLU A 42 0.40 4.13 7.25
CA GLU A 42 0.21 2.89 8.00
C GLU A 42 0.22 1.65 7.09
N LEU A 43 -0.53 1.70 5.98
CA LEU A 43 -0.57 0.62 4.99
C LEU A 43 0.80 0.38 4.36
N SER A 44 1.54 1.44 4.04
CA SER A 44 2.90 1.34 3.51
C SER A 44 3.85 0.68 4.51
N ALA A 45 3.77 1.06 5.79
CA ALA A 45 4.57 0.45 6.85
C ALA A 45 4.23 -1.03 7.05
N LEU A 46 2.94 -1.37 7.07
CA LEU A 46 2.48 -2.75 7.20
C LEU A 46 2.90 -3.61 6.01
N ASN A 47 2.79 -3.08 4.79
CA ASN A 47 3.20 -3.78 3.58
C ASN A 47 4.71 -4.10 3.63
N LYS A 48 5.56 -3.13 3.96
CA LYS A 48 7.01 -3.36 4.14
C LYS A 48 7.29 -4.46 5.17
N LYS A 49 6.58 -4.45 6.30
CA LYS A 49 6.72 -5.48 7.34
C LYS A 49 6.29 -6.86 6.84
N LEU A 50 5.23 -6.94 6.05
CA LEU A 50 4.75 -8.19 5.47
C LEU A 50 5.72 -8.72 4.42
N CYS A 51 6.25 -7.88 3.53
CA CYS A 51 7.28 -8.27 2.58
C CYS A 51 8.50 -8.86 3.30
N ALA A 52 9.05 -8.15 4.29
CA ALA A 52 10.19 -8.65 5.06
C ALA A 52 9.91 -10.00 5.77
N LYS A 53 8.67 -10.20 6.23
CA LYS A 53 8.24 -11.47 6.83
C LYS A 53 8.16 -12.59 5.80
N VAL A 54 7.67 -12.31 4.60
CA VAL A 54 7.61 -13.29 3.50
C VAL A 54 9.02 -13.68 3.09
N ASP A 55 9.91 -12.71 2.90
CA ASP A 55 11.32 -12.97 2.54
C ASP A 55 12.00 -13.87 3.58
N ASP A 56 11.87 -13.56 4.88
CA ASP A 56 12.41 -14.40 5.96
C ASP A 56 11.83 -15.83 5.96
N LEU A 57 10.53 -15.97 5.74
CA LEU A 57 9.89 -17.29 5.71
C LEU A 57 10.33 -18.11 4.49
N GLU A 58 10.45 -17.48 3.33
CA GLU A 58 10.96 -18.14 2.13
C GLU A 58 12.42 -18.56 2.29
N ASP A 59 13.26 -17.69 2.84
CA ASP A 59 14.66 -17.98 3.09
C ASP A 59 14.82 -19.14 4.07
N ARG A 60 14.12 -19.11 5.22
CA ARG A 60 14.16 -20.20 6.20
C ARG A 60 13.61 -21.51 5.65
N SER A 61 12.57 -21.46 4.82
CA SER A 61 12.05 -22.65 4.15
C SER A 61 13.06 -23.22 3.16
N ARG A 62 13.78 -22.38 2.43
CA ARG A 62 14.79 -22.80 1.46
C ARG A 62 16.11 -23.20 2.10
N TRP A 63 16.45 -22.71 3.30
CA TRP A 63 17.68 -23.06 4.01
C TRP A 63 17.82 -24.56 4.27
N GLN A 64 16.70 -25.28 4.41
CA GLN A 64 16.71 -26.74 4.60
C GLN A 64 16.74 -27.51 3.29
N ASN A 65 16.65 -26.83 2.14
CA ASN A 65 16.63 -27.48 0.84
C ASN A 65 18.07 -27.64 0.31
N LEU A 66 18.41 -28.86 -0.11
CA LEU A 66 19.63 -29.10 -0.88
C LEU A 66 19.37 -28.76 -2.36
N ARG A 67 20.25 -27.94 -2.95
CA ARG A 67 20.18 -27.62 -4.39
C ARG A 67 21.27 -28.35 -5.16
N VAL A 68 20.88 -29.36 -5.92
CA VAL A 68 21.80 -30.13 -6.78
C VAL A 68 21.72 -29.61 -8.21
N MET A 69 22.87 -29.28 -8.79
CA MET A 69 22.98 -28.66 -10.11
C MET A 69 23.78 -29.56 -11.05
N ARG A 70 23.56 -29.41 -12.37
CA ARG A 70 24.27 -30.16 -13.44
C ARG A 70 24.02 -31.67 -13.46
N ILE A 71 22.85 -32.12 -13.01
CA ILE A 71 22.36 -33.48 -13.26
C ILE A 71 21.60 -33.47 -14.60
N PRO A 72 21.95 -34.35 -15.57
CA PRO A 72 21.16 -34.52 -16.78
C PRO A 72 19.73 -34.94 -16.47
N GLU A 73 18.76 -34.37 -17.18
CA GLU A 73 17.33 -34.67 -16.99
C GLU A 73 17.05 -36.16 -17.18
N GLY A 74 16.24 -36.73 -16.29
CA GLY A 74 15.85 -38.14 -16.31
C GLY A 74 16.90 -39.13 -15.76
N LYS A 75 18.08 -38.68 -15.33
CA LYS A 75 19.12 -39.56 -14.75
C LYS A 75 18.66 -40.29 -13.47
N GLU A 76 17.73 -39.69 -12.76
CA GLU A 76 17.14 -40.22 -11.52
C GLU A 76 16.26 -41.46 -11.74
N GLY A 77 15.81 -41.69 -12.97
CA GLY A 77 14.91 -42.80 -13.32
C GLY A 77 13.58 -42.74 -12.58
N SER A 78 13.02 -43.91 -12.24
CA SER A 78 11.71 -44.00 -11.57
C SER A 78 11.77 -43.84 -10.04
N ARG A 79 12.97 -43.77 -9.45
CA ARG A 79 13.17 -43.74 -7.99
C ARG A 79 14.19 -42.65 -7.56
N PRO A 80 13.77 -41.38 -7.53
CA PRO A 80 14.62 -40.26 -7.13
C PRO A 80 15.17 -40.39 -5.71
N ASP A 81 14.42 -41.01 -4.79
CA ASP A 81 14.81 -41.26 -3.40
C ASP A 81 16.08 -42.12 -3.29
N THR A 82 16.12 -43.20 -4.08
CA THR A 82 17.24 -44.15 -4.09
C THR A 82 18.43 -43.52 -4.80
N PHE A 83 18.19 -42.87 -5.95
CA PHE A 83 19.23 -42.13 -6.66
C PHE A 83 19.91 -41.08 -5.78
N MET A 84 19.13 -40.27 -5.04
CA MET A 84 19.69 -39.22 -4.18
C MET A 84 20.43 -39.80 -2.98
N SER A 85 20.03 -40.96 -2.47
CA SER A 85 20.73 -41.66 -1.39
C SER A 85 22.10 -42.18 -1.86
N ASP A 86 22.16 -42.77 -3.06
CA ASP A 86 23.40 -43.24 -3.68
C ASP A 86 24.30 -42.09 -4.17
N PHE A 87 23.71 -40.95 -4.54
CA PHE A 87 24.45 -39.78 -5.01
C PHE A 87 25.11 -38.99 -3.87
N LEU A 88 24.51 -39.00 -2.68
CA LEU A 88 24.99 -38.27 -1.49
C LEU A 88 25.79 -39.13 -0.51
N GLY A 89 25.64 -40.46 -0.56
CA GLY A 89 26.39 -41.43 0.24
C GLY A 89 27.70 -41.87 -0.41
#